data_AF-G4Z9Z3-F1
#
_entry.id   AF-G4Z9Z3-F1
#
_cell.length_a   1.000
_cell.length_b   1.000
_cell.length_c   1.000
_cell.angle_alpha   90.00
_cell.angle_beta   90.00
_cell.angle_gamma   90.00
#
_symmetry.space_group_name_H-M   'P 1'
#
loop_
_entity.id
_entity.type
_entity.pdbx_description
1 polymer ?
#
loop_
_entity_poly.entity_id
_entity_poly.type
_entity_poly.pdbx_seq_one_letter_code
_entity_poly.pdbx_strand_id
1 'polypeptide(L)'
;MGKAPSPSKKGSGHIGSRALSATRSDSGSAAFDDADGGVTSAPPRVESTIVSRETATHLAFAKSRKEDFVYAPTSHYFHILNEHCQWDHEVRSALLVVVGQPGNGKSALLANWAEERRRSVKGERELIYEHYCGCSYDSVKLSLFLFRFMNQLKISYSLRDFELPREHEEEKLKFSFSRCLEAAVGKGEHTTGPASKRKRYGLMLSLSLSA
;
A
#
# COMPACT_ATOMS: atom_id res chain seq x y z
N MET A 1 1.97 -2.45 -60.53
CA MET A 1 3.41 -2.17 -60.31
C MET A 1 3.56 -0.69 -60.06
N GLY A 2 4.20 -0.26 -58.97
CA GLY A 2 4.51 1.15 -58.71
C GLY A 2 4.56 1.47 -57.21
N LYS A 3 5.77 1.66 -56.68
CA LYS A 3 6.15 1.69 -55.26
C LYS A 3 5.74 2.97 -54.52
N ALA A 4 5.58 2.85 -53.19
CA ALA A 4 5.52 3.93 -52.22
C ALA A 4 6.91 4.59 -51.99
N PRO A 5 6.97 5.89 -51.64
CA PRO A 5 8.20 6.52 -51.16
C PRO A 5 8.18 6.79 -49.64
N SER A 6 9.28 6.44 -48.98
CA SER A 6 9.66 6.84 -47.63
C SER A 6 10.30 8.23 -47.63
N PRO A 7 10.19 9.04 -46.55
CA PRO A 7 11.06 10.18 -46.35
C PRO A 7 12.19 9.90 -45.35
N SER A 8 13.35 10.44 -45.68
CA SER A 8 14.66 10.31 -45.06
C SER A 8 14.97 11.44 -44.09
N LYS A 9 15.85 11.13 -43.12
CA LYS A 9 16.49 12.03 -42.14
C LYS A 9 17.30 13.16 -42.78
N LYS A 10 17.22 14.36 -42.21
CA LYS A 10 18.32 15.35 -42.16
C LYS A 10 18.11 16.34 -41.01
N GLY A 11 19.18 16.65 -40.28
CA GLY A 11 19.22 17.65 -39.22
C GLY A 11 20.59 17.66 -38.54
N SER A 12 21.57 18.24 -39.22
CA SER A 12 22.95 18.51 -38.76
C SER A 12 22.98 19.85 -38.02
N GLY A 13 23.75 19.95 -36.93
CA GLY A 13 23.87 21.16 -36.13
C GLY A 13 25.08 21.17 -35.20
N HIS A 14 26.22 21.55 -35.78
CA HIS A 14 27.32 22.35 -35.21
C HIS A 14 28.34 21.79 -34.20
N ILE A 15 29.58 22.21 -34.48
CA ILE A 15 30.89 21.83 -33.94
C ILE A 15 31.39 23.00 -33.09
N GLY A 16 32.04 22.73 -31.96
CA GLY A 16 32.79 23.73 -31.19
C GLY A 16 33.90 23.12 -30.35
N SER A 17 35.15 23.43 -30.74
CA SER A 17 36.40 23.55 -29.95
C SER A 17 36.99 22.28 -29.28
N ARG A 18 38.12 21.70 -29.75
CA ARG A 18 39.55 22.12 -29.64
C ARG A 18 40.01 22.23 -28.16
N ALA A 19 41.11 21.66 -27.65
CA ALA A 19 42.13 20.66 -28.01
C ALA A 19 43.09 20.55 -26.78
N LEU A 20 43.66 19.36 -26.51
CA LEU A 20 45.03 19.06 -25.98
C LEU A 20 45.47 19.69 -24.62
N SER A 21 46.33 19.16 -23.73
CA SER A 21 47.27 18.03 -23.68
C SER A 21 47.79 17.80 -22.23
N ALA A 22 48.30 16.58 -21.98
CA ALA A 22 49.54 16.20 -21.27
C ALA A 22 49.83 16.50 -19.76
N THR A 23 50.00 15.37 -19.03
CA THR A 23 51.14 14.92 -18.18
C THR A 23 51.62 15.62 -16.88
N ARG A 24 51.69 14.76 -15.83
CA ARG A 24 52.81 14.47 -14.86
C ARG A 24 52.95 15.21 -13.50
N SER A 25 53.15 14.37 -12.45
CA SER A 25 54.01 14.51 -11.23
C SER A 25 53.63 15.60 -10.19
N ASP A 26 53.82 15.55 -8.87
CA ASP A 26 54.51 14.68 -7.88
C ASP A 26 54.02 15.05 -6.46
N SER A 27 54.30 14.17 -5.48
CA SER A 27 54.63 14.45 -4.05
C SER A 27 53.58 14.99 -3.05
N GLY A 28 53.54 14.37 -1.86
CA GLY A 28 53.03 15.02 -0.64
C GLY A 28 52.41 14.11 0.44
N SER A 29 53.25 13.58 1.32
CA SER A 29 52.93 12.84 2.55
C SER A 29 52.13 13.65 3.58
N ALA A 30 51.14 13.05 4.23
CA ALA A 30 50.86 13.28 5.65
C ALA A 30 50.12 12.08 6.26
N ALA A 31 50.81 11.38 7.14
CA ALA A 31 50.24 10.43 8.08
C ALA A 31 49.36 11.18 9.11
N PHE A 32 48.20 10.61 9.42
CA PHE A 32 47.56 10.81 10.72
C PHE A 32 47.14 9.45 11.25
N ASP A 33 47.66 9.17 12.43
CA ASP A 33 47.45 8.00 13.25
C ASP A 33 46.16 8.13 14.07
N ASP A 34 45.70 6.97 14.52
CA ASP A 34 44.83 6.69 15.66
C ASP A 34 43.31 7.01 15.68
N ALA A 35 42.57 5.89 15.72
CA ALA A 35 41.62 5.48 16.75
C ALA A 35 40.39 6.35 17.10
N ASP A 36 39.22 5.73 16.96
CA ASP A 36 38.28 5.42 18.06
C ASP A 36 36.80 5.60 17.66
N GLY A 37 35.96 4.76 18.26
CA GLY A 37 34.61 5.18 18.64
C GLY A 37 33.54 5.08 17.57
N GLY A 38 32.86 3.93 17.55
CA GLY A 38 31.77 3.66 16.64
C GLY A 38 30.58 4.62 16.74
N VAL A 39 29.94 4.82 15.59
CA VAL A 39 28.49 4.70 15.45
C VAL A 39 28.28 4.03 14.11
N THR A 40 28.15 2.69 14.09
CA THR A 40 27.42 2.04 13.00
C THR A 40 25.98 2.48 13.15
N SER A 41 25.66 3.67 12.64
CA SER A 41 24.29 4.07 12.43
C SER A 41 23.77 3.11 11.38
N ALA A 42 23.20 2.00 11.86
CA ALA A 42 22.47 1.07 11.04
C ALA A 42 21.57 1.92 10.13
N PRO A 43 21.65 1.77 8.80
CA PRO A 43 20.85 2.57 7.91
C PRO A 43 19.39 2.46 8.36
N PRO A 44 18.65 3.58 8.41
CA PRO A 44 17.26 3.57 8.84
C PRO A 44 16.55 2.45 8.07
N ARG A 45 15.88 1.56 8.81
CA ARG A 45 15.20 0.38 8.30
C ARG A 45 14.43 0.79 7.06
N VAL A 46 14.98 0.47 5.88
CA VAL A 46 14.37 0.83 4.60
C VAL A 46 13.02 0.17 4.59
N GLU A 47 11.96 0.95 4.79
CA GLU A 47 10.60 0.53 4.53
C GLU A 47 10.62 -0.12 3.15
N SER A 48 10.07 -1.33 3.00
CA SER A 48 10.13 -2.03 1.72
C SER A 48 9.63 -1.09 0.62
N THR A 49 10.52 -0.76 -0.31
CA THR A 49 10.21 0.16 -1.42
C THR A 49 9.10 -0.43 -2.29
N ILE A 50 9.04 -1.76 -2.40
CA ILE A 50 7.98 -2.50 -3.09
C ILE A 50 6.64 -2.29 -2.38
N VAL A 51 6.61 -2.39 -1.05
CA VAL A 51 5.38 -2.23 -0.25
C VAL A 51 4.88 -0.80 -0.25
N SER A 52 5.80 0.16 -0.20
CA SER A 52 5.49 1.59 -0.32
C SER A 52 4.89 1.89 -1.70
N ARG A 53 5.50 1.36 -2.76
CA ARG A 53 4.98 1.45 -4.13
C ARG A 53 3.60 0.82 -4.25
N GLU A 54 3.40 -0.39 -3.76
CA GLU A 54 2.11 -1.08 -3.83
C GLU A 54 1.03 -0.36 -3.03
N THR A 55 1.37 0.17 -1.86
CA THR A 55 0.44 1.00 -1.07
C THR A 55 0.04 2.24 -1.85
N ALA A 56 0.99 2.92 -2.50
CA ALA A 56 0.71 4.07 -3.36
C ALA A 56 -0.17 3.68 -4.56
N THR A 57 0.06 2.54 -5.20
CA THR A 57 -0.77 2.05 -6.33
C THR A 57 -2.21 1.81 -5.90
N HIS A 58 -2.41 1.15 -4.76
CA HIS A 58 -3.75 0.92 -4.21
C HIS A 58 -4.47 2.22 -3.85
N LEU A 59 -3.77 3.18 -3.26
CA LEU A 59 -4.31 4.50 -2.94
C LEU A 59 -4.67 5.27 -4.22
N ALA A 60 -3.82 5.25 -5.23
CA ALA A 60 -4.08 5.87 -6.53
C ALA A 60 -5.30 5.24 -7.22
N PHE A 61 -5.43 3.91 -7.17
CA PHE A 61 -6.60 3.21 -7.68
C PHE A 61 -7.87 3.58 -6.91
N ALA A 62 -7.83 3.63 -5.58
CA ALA A 62 -8.98 4.07 -4.78
C ALA A 62 -9.40 5.49 -5.17
N LYS A 63 -8.43 6.40 -5.28
CA LYS A 63 -8.60 7.81 -5.63
C LYS A 63 -9.26 7.96 -7.01
N SER A 64 -8.81 7.22 -8.02
CA SER A 64 -9.41 7.27 -9.36
C SER A 64 -10.84 6.74 -9.44
N ARG A 65 -11.34 6.03 -8.41
CA ARG A 65 -12.74 5.60 -8.32
C ARG A 65 -13.65 6.58 -7.57
N LYS A 66 -13.06 7.62 -6.98
CA LYS A 66 -13.75 8.68 -6.24
C LYS A 66 -13.79 9.98 -7.04
N GLU A 67 -12.75 10.21 -7.82
CA GLU A 67 -12.61 11.37 -8.69
C GLU A 67 -13.29 11.16 -10.06
N ASP A 68 -13.39 12.22 -10.87
CA ASP A 68 -13.85 12.20 -12.27
C ASP A 68 -15.33 11.83 -12.55
N PHE A 69 -16.27 12.17 -11.66
CA PHE A 69 -17.73 11.96 -11.87
C PHE A 69 -18.14 10.49 -12.12
N VAL A 70 -17.26 9.53 -11.80
CA VAL A 70 -17.48 8.09 -12.04
C VAL A 70 -18.57 7.50 -11.12
N TYR A 71 -18.92 8.20 -10.04
CA TYR A 71 -19.78 7.67 -8.99
C TYR A 71 -20.98 8.58 -8.69
N ALA A 72 -22.19 8.02 -8.82
CA ALA A 72 -23.41 8.61 -8.30
C ALA A 72 -23.73 7.95 -6.94
N PRO A 73 -23.71 8.70 -5.81
CA PRO A 73 -24.02 8.16 -4.50
C PRO A 73 -25.40 7.53 -4.46
N THR A 74 -25.47 6.29 -4.01
CA THR A 74 -26.74 5.57 -3.82
C THR A 74 -26.91 5.31 -2.33
N SER A 75 -27.75 6.11 -1.68
CA SER A 75 -27.98 6.07 -0.22
C SER A 75 -28.37 4.67 0.28
N HIS A 76 -29.13 3.92 -0.52
CA HIS A 76 -29.53 2.55 -0.21
C HIS A 76 -28.35 1.59 0.00
N TYR A 77 -27.35 1.60 -0.88
CA TYR A 77 -26.19 0.70 -0.73
C TYR A 77 -25.28 1.11 0.43
N PHE A 78 -25.14 2.41 0.68
CA PHE A 78 -24.42 2.91 1.84
C PHE A 78 -25.08 2.47 3.15
N HIS A 79 -26.41 2.48 3.21
CA HIS A 79 -27.15 1.98 4.35
C HIS A 79 -26.86 0.49 4.61
N ILE A 80 -26.96 -0.36 3.57
CA ILE A 80 -26.66 -1.80 3.68
C ILE A 80 -25.23 -2.03 4.16
N LEU A 81 -24.24 -1.35 3.59
CA LEU A 81 -22.83 -1.46 3.98
C LEU A 81 -22.63 -1.05 5.44
N ASN A 82 -23.23 0.07 5.85
CA ASN A 82 -23.14 0.56 7.22
C ASN A 82 -23.84 -0.34 8.23
N GLU A 83 -24.97 -0.94 7.85
CA GLU A 83 -25.71 -1.90 8.68
C GLU A 83 -24.96 -3.23 8.83
N HIS A 84 -24.31 -3.70 7.76
CA HIS A 84 -23.46 -4.89 7.83
C HIS A 84 -22.27 -4.69 8.77
N CYS A 85 -21.67 -3.50 8.80
CA CYS A 85 -20.58 -3.17 9.72
C CYS A 85 -21.04 -2.91 11.17
N GLN A 86 -22.34 -3.02 11.48
CA GLN A 86 -22.82 -3.01 12.86
C GLN A 86 -22.68 -4.42 13.44
N TRP A 87 -21.51 -4.69 14.01
CA TRP A 87 -21.12 -5.98 14.59
C TRP A 87 -21.84 -6.33 15.91
N ASP A 88 -22.86 -5.54 16.29
CA ASP A 88 -23.64 -5.74 17.53
C ASP A 88 -24.66 -6.88 17.38
N HIS A 89 -24.72 -7.53 16.21
CA HIS A 89 -25.56 -8.69 15.95
C HIS A 89 -24.71 -9.97 15.89
N GLU A 90 -24.77 -10.78 16.95
CA GLU A 90 -24.05 -12.05 17.13
C GLU A 90 -24.27 -13.11 16.01
N VAL A 91 -25.21 -12.87 15.09
CA VAL A 91 -25.70 -13.85 14.12
C VAL A 91 -25.32 -13.52 12.66
N ARG A 92 -24.70 -12.36 12.39
CA ARG A 92 -24.40 -11.97 11.00
C ARG A 92 -23.06 -12.53 10.51
N SER A 93 -23.05 -13.01 9.27
CA SER A 93 -21.83 -13.39 8.54
C SER A 93 -20.81 -12.25 8.59
N ALA A 94 -19.55 -12.57 8.92
CA ALA A 94 -18.43 -11.64 8.91
C ALA A 94 -18.04 -11.14 7.51
N LEU A 95 -18.68 -11.67 6.46
CA LEU A 95 -18.37 -11.42 5.06
C LEU A 95 -19.60 -10.88 4.32
N LEU A 96 -19.39 -9.79 3.58
CA LEU A 96 -20.33 -9.21 2.61
C LEU A 96 -19.70 -9.24 1.22
N VAL A 97 -20.47 -9.67 0.23
CA VAL A 97 -20.03 -9.71 -1.17
C VAL A 97 -20.92 -8.79 -2.01
N VAL A 98 -20.30 -7.84 -2.72
CA VAL A 98 -20.99 -6.97 -3.69
C VAL A 98 -20.89 -7.59 -5.08
N VAL A 99 -22.02 -8.01 -5.63
CA VAL A 99 -22.12 -8.63 -6.96
C VAL A 99 -22.79 -7.71 -7.97
N GLY A 100 -22.47 -7.89 -9.26
CA GLY A 100 -23.00 -7.09 -10.36
C GLY A 100 -22.14 -7.19 -11.61
N GLN A 101 -22.64 -6.72 -12.75
CA GLN A 101 -21.92 -6.78 -14.02
C GLN A 101 -20.57 -6.04 -13.97
N PRO A 102 -19.56 -6.44 -14.76
CA PRO A 102 -18.36 -5.65 -14.95
C PRO A 102 -18.71 -4.20 -15.34
N GLY A 103 -17.96 -3.23 -14.84
CA GLY A 103 -18.22 -1.81 -15.14
C GLY A 103 -19.34 -1.13 -14.33
N ASN A 104 -20.19 -1.85 -13.59
CA ASN A 104 -21.28 -1.25 -12.78
C ASN A 104 -20.82 -0.46 -11.53
N GLY A 105 -19.55 -0.09 -11.43
CA GLY A 105 -19.07 0.78 -10.35
C GLY A 105 -18.92 0.10 -8.97
N LYS A 106 -18.83 -1.23 -8.88
CA LYS A 106 -18.65 -1.95 -7.59
C LYS A 106 -17.45 -1.42 -6.78
N SER A 107 -16.29 -1.31 -7.43
CA SER A 107 -15.07 -0.77 -6.80
C SER A 107 -15.21 0.70 -6.44
N ALA A 108 -16.00 1.48 -7.20
CA ALA A 108 -16.30 2.87 -6.89
C ALA A 108 -17.22 2.99 -5.66
N LEU A 109 -18.30 2.20 -5.59
CA LEU A 109 -19.16 2.12 -4.41
C LEU A 109 -18.33 1.83 -3.15
N LEU A 110 -17.48 0.80 -3.20
CA LEU A 110 -16.65 0.38 -2.08
C LEU A 110 -15.61 1.46 -1.68
N ALA A 111 -14.89 2.04 -2.65
CA ALA A 111 -13.92 3.11 -2.38
C ALA A 111 -14.56 4.36 -1.76
N ASN A 112 -15.71 4.79 -2.28
CA ASN A 112 -16.46 5.93 -1.76
C ASN A 112 -17.02 5.63 -0.36
N TRP A 113 -17.57 4.44 -0.14
CA TRP A 113 -18.03 4.03 1.19
C TRP A 113 -16.90 4.01 2.22
N ALA A 114 -15.74 3.44 1.88
CA ALA A 114 -14.61 3.38 2.80
C ALA A 114 -14.09 4.77 3.19
N GLU A 115 -14.14 5.74 2.27
CA GLU A 115 -13.84 7.13 2.58
C GLU A 115 -14.85 7.79 3.51
N GLU A 116 -16.15 7.67 3.22
CA GLU A 116 -17.20 8.19 4.09
C GLU A 116 -17.12 7.56 5.48
N ARG A 117 -16.90 6.24 5.53
CA ARG A 117 -16.77 5.51 6.79
C ARG A 117 -15.60 6.05 7.60
N ARG A 118 -14.41 6.23 7.00
CA ARG A 118 -13.24 6.83 7.68
C ARG A 118 -13.51 8.23 8.25
N ARG A 119 -14.35 9.02 7.60
CA ARG A 119 -14.74 10.36 8.06
C ARG A 119 -15.82 10.33 9.17
N SER A 120 -16.43 9.18 9.42
CA SER A 120 -17.45 9.01 10.46
C SER A 120 -16.85 8.74 11.84
N VAL A 121 -17.58 9.12 12.90
CA VAL A 121 -17.20 8.85 14.31
C VAL A 121 -16.97 7.36 14.60
N LYS A 122 -17.68 6.47 13.89
CA LYS A 122 -17.48 5.02 13.99
C LYS A 122 -16.17 4.59 13.31
N GLY A 123 -15.87 5.17 12.15
CA GLY A 123 -14.67 4.85 11.37
C GLY A 123 -13.37 5.31 11.99
N GLU A 124 -13.36 6.37 12.81
CA GLU A 124 -12.18 6.75 13.60
C GLU A 124 -11.66 5.63 14.51
N ARG A 125 -12.55 4.69 14.87
CA ARG A 125 -12.24 3.54 15.73
C ARG A 125 -12.09 2.25 14.92
N GLU A 126 -12.11 2.32 13.60
CA GLU A 126 -12.04 1.19 12.70
C GLU A 126 -10.81 1.30 11.80
N LEU A 127 -10.03 0.24 11.77
CA LEU A 127 -9.06 0.02 10.72
C LEU A 127 -9.79 -0.48 9.47
N ILE A 128 -9.91 0.39 8.48
CA ILE A 128 -10.41 0.00 7.15
C ILE A 128 -9.20 -0.32 6.27
N TYR A 129 -9.05 -1.59 5.91
CA TYR A 129 -8.02 -2.05 4.98
C TYR A 129 -8.59 -2.19 3.57
N GLU A 130 -8.00 -1.47 2.62
CA GLU A 130 -8.40 -1.50 1.21
C GLU A 130 -7.40 -2.29 0.37
N HIS A 131 -7.89 -3.34 -0.29
CA HIS A 131 -7.11 -4.08 -1.26
C HIS A 131 -7.88 -4.31 -2.55
N TYR A 132 -7.35 -3.73 -3.63
CA TYR A 132 -7.83 -3.84 -4.99
C TYR A 132 -6.99 -4.86 -5.74
N CYS A 133 -7.47 -6.08 -5.80
CA CYS A 133 -6.81 -7.13 -6.57
C CYS A 133 -6.94 -6.81 -8.06
N GLY A 134 -5.83 -6.82 -8.79
CA GLY A 134 -5.75 -6.47 -10.21
C GLY A 134 -5.44 -4.99 -10.50
N CYS A 135 -5.19 -4.15 -9.49
CA CYS A 135 -4.73 -2.77 -9.74
C CYS A 135 -3.25 -2.69 -10.15
N SER A 136 -2.49 -3.76 -9.93
CA SER A 136 -1.11 -3.95 -10.38
C SER A 136 -0.80 -5.44 -10.56
N TYR A 137 0.30 -5.77 -11.23
CA TYR A 137 0.79 -7.15 -11.32
C TYR A 137 1.13 -7.75 -9.94
N ASP A 138 1.57 -6.91 -9.01
CA ASP A 138 1.97 -7.31 -7.66
C ASP A 138 0.76 -7.50 -6.73
N SER A 139 -0.36 -6.81 -6.99
CA SER A 139 -1.58 -6.84 -6.17
C SER A 139 -2.25 -8.22 -6.07
N VAL A 140 -1.97 -9.13 -7.01
CA VAL A 140 -2.52 -10.50 -7.00
C VAL A 140 -1.67 -11.49 -6.19
N LYS A 141 -0.46 -11.09 -5.76
CA LYS A 141 0.46 -11.96 -5.03
C LYS A 141 0.08 -12.04 -3.57
N LEU A 142 -0.14 -13.26 -3.07
CA LEU A 142 -0.52 -13.51 -1.67
C LEU A 142 0.53 -12.97 -0.70
N SER A 143 1.81 -13.20 -0.96
CA SER A 143 2.91 -12.73 -0.10
C SER A 143 2.89 -11.21 0.10
N LEU A 144 2.69 -10.43 -0.98
CA LEU A 144 2.61 -8.98 -0.90
C LEU A 144 1.33 -8.50 -0.23
N PHE A 145 0.20 -9.18 -0.46
CA PHE A 145 -1.03 -8.91 0.29
C PHE A 145 -0.83 -9.10 1.80
N LEU A 146 -0.31 -10.27 2.22
CA LEU A 146 -0.09 -10.59 3.63
C LEU A 146 0.90 -9.61 4.26
N PHE A 147 2.03 -9.35 3.60
CA PHE A 147 3.01 -8.41 4.11
C PHE A 147 2.40 -7.01 4.28
N ARG A 148 1.71 -6.48 3.27
CA ARG A 148 1.07 -5.15 3.34
C ARG A 148 0.03 -5.07 4.45
N PHE A 149 -0.81 -6.10 4.57
CA PHE A 149 -1.86 -6.15 5.57
C PHE A 149 -1.28 -6.23 6.99
N MET A 150 -0.34 -7.14 7.23
CA MET A 150 0.33 -7.29 8.52
C MET A 150 1.16 -6.05 8.88
N ASN A 151 1.80 -5.40 7.89
CA ASN A 151 2.48 -4.13 8.11
C ASN A 151 1.51 -3.03 8.55
N GLN A 152 0.34 -2.95 7.91
CA GLN A 152 -0.70 -1.99 8.29
C GLN A 152 -1.27 -2.28 9.69
N LEU A 153 -1.45 -3.54 10.07
CA LEU A 153 -1.82 -3.93 11.43
C LEU A 153 -0.74 -3.49 12.43
N LYS A 154 0.53 -3.79 12.14
CA LYS A 154 1.65 -3.42 12.98
C LYS A 154 1.69 -1.92 13.27
N ILE A 155 1.54 -1.09 12.24
CA ILE A 155 1.50 0.38 12.36
C ILE A 155 0.26 0.82 13.16
N SER A 156 -0.92 0.34 12.77
CA SER A 156 -2.20 0.78 13.33
C SER A 156 -2.37 0.43 14.82
N TYR A 157 -1.83 -0.70 15.26
CA TYR A 157 -1.90 -1.20 16.63
C TYR A 157 -0.59 -1.01 17.41
N SER A 158 0.42 -0.36 16.81
CA SER A 158 1.73 -0.12 17.44
C SER A 158 2.36 -1.40 18.01
N LEU A 159 2.36 -2.47 17.20
CA LEU A 159 2.89 -3.79 17.58
C LEU A 159 4.44 -3.76 17.53
N ARG A 160 5.06 -3.14 18.54
CA ARG A 160 6.51 -2.94 18.62
C ARG A 160 7.28 -4.27 18.66
N ASP A 161 6.74 -5.24 19.38
CA ASP A 161 7.37 -6.56 19.60
C ASP A 161 7.10 -7.54 18.46
N PHE A 162 6.24 -7.18 17.49
CA PHE A 162 5.94 -8.05 16.36
C PHE A 162 6.97 -7.87 15.24
N GLU A 163 7.77 -8.90 15.01
CA GLU A 163 8.69 -8.97 13.88
C GLU A 163 7.95 -9.43 12.61
N LEU A 164 7.89 -8.54 11.62
CA LEU A 164 7.26 -8.85 10.34
C LEU A 164 8.27 -9.61 9.45
N PRO A 165 7.94 -10.83 8.97
CA PRO A 165 8.75 -11.56 7.99
C PRO A 165 8.96 -10.79 6.70
N ARG A 166 9.95 -11.15 5.88
CA ARG A 166 10.22 -10.44 4.62
C ARG A 166 9.14 -10.76 3.58
N GLU A 167 8.94 -9.82 2.65
CA GLU A 167 7.89 -9.89 1.62
C GLU A 167 7.97 -11.11 0.68
N HIS A 168 9.15 -11.71 0.51
CA HIS A 168 9.35 -12.92 -0.31
C HIS A 168 9.21 -14.22 0.50
N GLU A 169 9.08 -14.15 1.83
CA GLU A 169 8.98 -15.33 2.71
C GLU A 169 7.51 -15.72 2.93
N GLU A 170 6.82 -16.13 1.86
CA GLU A 170 5.37 -16.39 1.89
C GLU A 170 4.94 -17.36 3.02
N GLU A 171 5.66 -18.46 3.21
CA GLU A 171 5.33 -19.44 4.25
C GLU A 171 5.48 -18.87 5.67
N LYS A 172 6.50 -18.03 5.91
CA LYS A 172 6.66 -17.34 7.20
C LYS A 172 5.57 -16.30 7.42
N LEU A 173 5.14 -15.60 6.36
CA LEU A 173 4.02 -14.66 6.41
C LEU A 173 2.72 -15.37 6.78
N LYS A 174 2.41 -16.51 6.12
CA LYS A 174 1.25 -17.35 6.45
C LYS A 174 1.27 -17.79 7.91
N PHE A 175 2.40 -18.33 8.38
CA PHE A 175 2.52 -18.80 9.76
C PHE A 175 2.41 -17.66 10.79
N SER A 176 2.97 -16.50 10.49
CA SER A 176 2.99 -15.35 11.40
C SER A 176 1.67 -14.54 11.37
N PHE A 177 0.80 -14.81 10.40
CA PHE A 177 -0.44 -14.05 10.20
C PHE A 177 -1.37 -14.15 11.41
N SER A 178 -1.63 -15.35 11.92
CA SER A 178 -2.48 -15.56 13.10
C SER A 178 -1.91 -14.85 14.33
N ARG A 179 -0.60 -14.94 14.57
CA ARG A 179 0.08 -14.24 15.67
C ARG A 179 -0.03 -12.71 15.55
N CYS A 180 0.01 -12.19 14.32
CA CYS A 180 -0.18 -10.76 14.07
C CYS A 180 -1.59 -10.30 14.45
N LEU A 181 -2.61 -11.07 14.07
CA LEU A 181 -4.00 -10.82 14.43
C LEU A 181 -4.21 -10.89 15.94
N GLU A 182 -3.71 -11.94 16.60
CA GLU A 182 -3.79 -12.11 18.06
C GLU A 182 -3.15 -10.93 18.80
N ALA A 183 -1.96 -10.47 18.36
CA ALA A 183 -1.29 -9.31 18.93
C ALA A 183 -2.10 -8.02 18.74
N ALA A 184 -2.74 -7.83 17.58
CA ALA A 184 -3.62 -6.70 17.34
C ALA A 184 -4.86 -6.71 18.25
N VAL A 185 -5.49 -7.89 18.43
CA VAL A 185 -6.63 -8.08 19.33
C VAL A 185 -6.24 -7.78 20.77
N GLY A 186 -5.13 -8.36 21.27
CA GLY A 186 -4.68 -8.15 22.64
C GLY A 186 -4.42 -6.68 22.98
N LYS A 187 -3.83 -5.89 22.05
CA LYS A 187 -3.69 -4.43 22.23
C LYS A 187 -5.03 -3.69 22.19
N GLY A 188 -6.00 -4.19 21.43
CA GLY A 188 -7.37 -3.68 21.42
C GLY A 188 -8.12 -3.90 22.74
N GLU A 189 -7.74 -4.91 23.53
CA GLU A 189 -8.34 -5.24 24.83
C GLU A 189 -7.63 -4.57 26.02
N HIS A 190 -6.30 -4.48 26.01
CA HIS A 190 -5.54 -3.84 27.10
C HIS A 190 -5.70 -2.32 27.18
N THR A 191 -6.33 -1.71 26.17
CA THR A 191 -6.77 -0.32 26.21
C THR A 191 -8.13 -0.19 26.92
N THR A 192 -8.48 -1.04 27.88
CA THR A 192 -9.72 -0.96 28.67
C THR A 192 -9.59 -0.02 29.88
N GLY A 193 -9.29 1.26 29.62
CA GLY A 193 -9.62 2.35 30.54
C GLY A 193 -11.01 2.91 30.20
N PRO A 194 -11.70 3.63 31.10
CA PRO A 194 -13.08 4.11 30.91
C PRO A 194 -13.29 5.05 29.68
N ALA A 195 -12.22 5.38 28.95
CA ALA A 195 -12.25 6.18 27.72
C ALA A 195 -11.50 5.55 26.53
N SER A 196 -10.96 4.34 26.64
CA SER A 196 -10.13 3.76 25.58
C SER A 196 -10.88 2.69 24.78
N LYS A 197 -10.87 2.91 23.47
CA LYS A 197 -11.89 2.48 22.52
C LYS A 197 -11.33 1.32 21.68
N ARG A 198 -12.00 0.16 21.68
CA ARG A 198 -11.62 -1.01 20.86
C ARG A 198 -11.44 -0.58 19.40
N LYS A 199 -10.24 -0.81 18.85
CA LYS A 199 -9.99 -0.68 17.41
C LYS A 199 -10.54 -1.93 16.72
N ARG A 200 -11.48 -1.75 15.80
CA ARG A 200 -12.10 -2.83 14.99
C ARG A 200 -11.42 -2.89 13.63
N TYR A 201 -11.44 -4.01 12.91
CA TYR A 201 -10.91 -4.07 11.55
C TYR A 201 -11.99 -4.49 10.54
N GLY A 202 -12.03 -3.77 9.42
CA GLY A 202 -12.86 -4.10 8.24
C GLY A 202 -11.93 -4.36 7.07
N LEU A 203 -11.98 -5.58 6.53
CA LEU A 203 -11.23 -5.96 5.34
C LEU A 203 -12.12 -5.76 4.11
N MET A 204 -11.71 -4.85 3.22
CA MET A 204 -12.40 -4.65 1.95
C MET A 204 -11.53 -5.18 0.81
N LEU A 205 -11.94 -6.33 0.28
CA LEU A 205 -11.35 -6.93 -0.91
C LEU A 205 -12.22 -6.58 -2.12
N SER A 206 -11.66 -5.84 -3.06
CA SER A 206 -12.28 -5.60 -4.36
C SER A 206 -11.49 -6.31 -5.43
N LEU A 207 -12.10 -7.28 -6.12
CA LEU A 207 -11.56 -7.85 -7.35
C LEU A 207 -11.88 -6.92 -8.51
N SER A 208 -10.87 -6.23 -9.03
CA SER A 208 -10.98 -5.51 -10.30
C SER A 208 -10.75 -6.52 -11.42
N LEU A 209 -11.80 -7.22 -11.84
CA LEU A 209 -11.84 -7.82 -13.17
C LEU A 209 -11.97 -6.66 -14.18
N SER A 210 -10.85 -6.02 -14.50
CA SER A 210 -10.77 -5.26 -15.75
C SER A 210 -10.77 -6.31 -16.87
N ALA A 211 -11.85 -6.33 -17.65
CA ALA A 211 -11.88 -7.00 -18.95
C ALA A 211 -11.22 -6.10 -20.00
#